data_AF-A0A7R9PA32-F1
#
_entry.id   AF-A0A7R9PA32-F1
#
_cell.length_a   1.000
_cell.length_b   1.000
_cell.length_c   1.000
_cell.angle_alpha   90.00
_cell.angle_beta   90.00
_cell.angle_gamma   90.00
#
_symmetry.space_group_name_H-M   'P 1'
#
loop_
_entity.id
_entity.type
_entity.pdbx_description
1 polymer ?
#
loop_
_entity_poly.entity_id
_entity_poly.type
_entity_poly.pdbx_seq_one_letter_code
_entity_poly.pdbx_strand_id
1 'polypeptide(L)'
;MSYRMEVCVDSVVSAVNASRGGASRLELLTACICNAGRMEVCVDSVVSAVNASRGGASRLELCVALSEGGLTPTPGLLEIVKSCVHIPVFVMLRPRPGADFVYSPEEARIIKCDAAVLKKHGADGFVFGALTASGLIDEILCKDIVEIVAPLPVTFHRAIDVVRNPVGSMETIIQLGFTRILTSGGERTAYAGLQIIRELMVASMGRITIVPASGINSDNLGPILEVTGAREFHVSGRVPLKISWNQSKCKMGTGDDDTIYVTSYDVVARIGKVELEDVNPHLRGERVENHLGKTNLSSPGRDSNLDFPVFSSRAQHDKREKPPSVHPTKIQTSISPSQQSSFNTTIVLANYATELWKCCEKVEGKEKEETRGRDMITREPGTSASRPPRLHLFTLELDRTANGEGGGRRVGPGMMY
;
A
#
# COMPACT_ATOMS: atom_id res chain seq x y z
N MET A 1 -7.10 -39.44 -39.95
CA MET A 1 -7.64 -38.50 -38.95
C MET A 1 -6.57 -38.30 -37.88
N SER A 2 -5.92 -37.13 -37.84
CA SER A 2 -4.93 -36.81 -36.81
C SER A 2 -5.68 -36.24 -35.61
N TYR A 3 -5.75 -36.97 -34.50
CA TYR A 3 -6.25 -36.42 -33.24
C TYR A 3 -5.21 -35.44 -32.69
N ARG A 4 -5.59 -34.17 -32.54
CA ARG A 4 -4.80 -33.18 -31.79
C ARG A 4 -5.24 -33.22 -30.34
N MET A 5 -4.29 -33.42 -29.44
CA MET A 5 -4.51 -33.36 -28.00
C MET A 5 -4.09 -31.97 -27.52
N GLU A 6 -5.05 -31.19 -27.02
CA GLU A 6 -4.82 -29.90 -26.38
C GLU A 6 -4.87 -30.10 -24.87
N VAL A 7 -3.85 -29.62 -24.16
CA VAL A 7 -3.71 -29.78 -22.71
C VAL A 7 -3.49 -28.40 -22.11
N CYS A 8 -4.40 -27.98 -21.23
CA CYS A 8 -4.22 -26.77 -20.43
C CYS A 8 -3.17 -26.99 -19.35
N VAL A 9 -2.23 -26.06 -19.21
CA VAL A 9 -1.14 -26.12 -18.24
C VAL A 9 -1.15 -24.87 -17.36
N ASP A 10 -1.02 -25.07 -16.05
CA ASP A 10 -1.17 -24.07 -14.98
C ASP A 10 0.16 -23.58 -14.39
N SER A 11 1.29 -24.17 -14.81
CA SER A 11 2.62 -23.82 -14.33
C SER A 11 3.69 -24.21 -15.35
N VAL A 12 4.89 -23.68 -15.18
CA VAL A 12 6.06 -24.07 -16.00
C VAL A 12 6.36 -25.56 -15.84
N VAL A 13 6.12 -26.13 -14.65
CA VAL A 13 6.34 -27.56 -14.37
C VAL A 13 5.31 -28.43 -15.08
N SER A 14 4.03 -28.06 -15.07
CA SER A 14 2.97 -28.79 -15.78
C SER A 14 3.10 -28.65 -17.30
N ALA A 15 3.61 -27.51 -17.79
CA ALA A 15 4.00 -27.31 -19.19
C ALA A 15 5.11 -28.28 -19.63
N VAL A 16 6.16 -28.44 -18.82
CA VAL A 16 7.24 -29.40 -19.09
C VAL A 16 6.71 -30.84 -19.06
N ASN A 17 5.83 -31.19 -18.13
CA ASN A 17 5.25 -32.53 -18.06
C ASN A 17 4.30 -32.83 -19.24
N ALA A 18 3.48 -31.86 -19.67
CA ALA A 18 2.61 -32.00 -20.83
C ALA A 18 3.41 -32.14 -22.14
N SER A 19 4.55 -31.44 -22.25
CA SER A 19 5.47 -31.60 -23.39
C SER A 19 6.07 -33.01 -23.47
N ARG A 20 6.39 -33.61 -22.32
CA ARG A 20 6.88 -34.99 -22.21
C ARG A 20 5.80 -36.04 -22.53
N GLY A 21 4.53 -35.68 -22.38
CA GLY A 21 3.36 -36.51 -22.69
C GLY A 21 2.87 -36.44 -24.14
N GLY A 22 3.57 -35.73 -25.04
CA GLY A 22 3.25 -35.71 -26.47
C GLY A 22 2.22 -34.65 -26.92
N ALA A 23 1.95 -33.62 -26.12
CA ALA A 23 1.11 -32.50 -26.54
C ALA A 23 1.77 -31.72 -27.69
N SER A 24 1.12 -31.68 -28.86
CA SER A 24 1.70 -31.12 -30.10
C SER A 24 1.72 -29.59 -30.18
N ARG A 25 1.08 -28.89 -29.22
CA ARG A 25 1.07 -27.43 -29.13
C ARG A 25 0.85 -27.03 -27.67
N LEU A 26 1.87 -26.41 -27.07
CA LEU A 26 1.73 -25.71 -25.79
C LEU A 26 1.40 -24.25 -26.10
N GLU A 27 0.12 -23.89 -25.97
CA GLU A 27 -0.21 -22.48 -25.80
C GLU A 27 -0.01 -22.15 -24.32
N LEU A 28 0.98 -21.30 -24.04
CA LEU A 28 1.02 -20.56 -22.78
C LEU A 28 -0.20 -19.63 -22.81
N LEU A 29 -1.33 -20.13 -22.27
CA LEU A 29 -2.39 -19.26 -21.81
C LEU A 29 -1.79 -18.40 -20.69
N THR A 30 -1.28 -17.23 -21.06
CA THR A 30 -1.00 -16.11 -20.14
C THR A 30 -2.24 -15.74 -19.30
N ALA A 31 -3.40 -16.36 -19.59
CA ALA A 31 -4.65 -16.24 -18.85
C ALA A 31 -4.70 -16.98 -17.49
N CYS A 32 -3.74 -17.85 -17.14
CA CYS A 32 -3.80 -18.59 -15.85
C CYS A 32 -2.71 -18.23 -14.82
N ILE A 33 -1.79 -17.30 -15.13
CA ILE A 33 -0.77 -16.83 -14.17
C ILE A 33 -1.21 -15.56 -13.40
N CYS A 34 -2.35 -14.95 -13.75
CA CYS A 34 -2.81 -13.70 -13.12
C CYS A 34 -3.92 -13.90 -12.07
N ASN A 35 -3.93 -15.02 -11.34
CA ASN A 35 -4.93 -15.26 -10.30
C ASN A 35 -4.45 -14.91 -8.89
N ALA A 36 -3.25 -14.33 -8.75
CA ALA A 36 -2.85 -13.65 -7.52
C ALA A 36 -3.86 -12.54 -7.24
N GLY A 37 -4.42 -12.49 -6.03
CA GLY A 37 -5.17 -11.32 -5.62
C GLY A 37 -4.33 -10.06 -5.84
N ARG A 38 -4.98 -8.91 -6.01
CA ARG A 38 -4.28 -7.63 -6.07
C ARG A 38 -4.53 -6.90 -4.76
N MET A 39 -3.66 -7.15 -3.78
CA MET A 39 -3.61 -6.38 -2.54
C MET A 39 -3.39 -4.89 -2.82
N GLU A 40 -4.35 -4.08 -2.40
CA GLU A 40 -4.23 -2.62 -2.31
C GLU A 40 -3.98 -2.21 -0.86
N VAL A 41 -3.06 -1.27 -0.65
CA VAL A 41 -2.72 -0.77 0.69
C VAL A 41 -2.94 0.74 0.77
N CYS A 42 -3.73 1.20 1.74
CA CYS A 42 -3.83 2.63 2.02
C CYS A 42 -2.60 3.14 2.79
N VAL A 43 -2.04 4.25 2.32
CA VAL A 43 -0.81 4.84 2.83
C VAL A 43 -0.95 6.36 2.94
N ASP A 44 -0.23 6.95 3.90
CA ASP A 44 -0.26 8.38 4.22
C ASP A 44 1.12 9.04 4.29
N SER A 45 2.16 8.29 3.94
CA SER A 45 3.54 8.78 3.94
C SER A 45 4.40 8.03 2.94
N VAL A 46 5.55 8.61 2.59
CA VAL A 46 6.55 7.98 1.72
C VAL A 46 7.07 6.67 2.33
N VAL A 47 7.29 6.65 3.65
CA VAL A 47 7.74 5.45 4.37
C VAL A 47 6.68 4.35 4.27
N SER A 48 5.41 4.68 4.53
CA SER A 48 4.30 3.73 4.40
C SER A 48 4.19 3.20 2.96
N ALA A 49 4.33 4.05 1.94
CA ALA A 49 4.29 3.67 0.53
C ALA A 49 5.42 2.70 0.14
N VAL A 50 6.66 2.98 0.55
CA VAL A 50 7.81 2.11 0.28
C VAL A 50 7.67 0.77 1.01
N ASN A 51 7.23 0.79 2.26
CA ASN A 51 7.00 -0.43 3.03
C ASN A 51 5.91 -1.31 2.41
N ALA A 52 4.79 -0.71 2.00
CA ALA A 52 3.71 -1.40 1.32
C ALA A 52 4.19 -2.03 0.00
N SER A 53 4.87 -1.25 -0.85
CA SER A 53 5.38 -1.75 -2.13
C SER A 53 6.36 -2.91 -1.95
N ARG A 54 7.32 -2.79 -1.03
CA ARG A 54 8.28 -3.87 -0.73
C ARG A 54 7.58 -5.09 -0.13
N GLY A 55 6.54 -4.88 0.67
CA GLY A 55 5.75 -5.95 1.29
C GLY A 55 4.89 -6.73 0.29
N GLY A 56 4.87 -6.35 -1.00
CA GLY A 56 4.12 -7.05 -2.04
C GLY A 56 2.77 -6.42 -2.38
N ALA A 57 2.50 -5.17 -1.95
CA ALA A 57 1.33 -4.46 -2.42
C ALA A 57 1.36 -4.33 -3.96
N SER A 58 0.24 -4.66 -4.60
CA SER A 58 0.07 -4.51 -6.05
C SER A 58 -0.32 -3.09 -6.45
N ARG A 59 -0.86 -2.31 -5.51
CA ARG A 59 -1.33 -0.94 -5.71
C ARG A 59 -1.36 -0.19 -4.38
N LEU A 60 -1.20 1.12 -4.43
CA LEU A 60 -1.37 2.00 -3.28
C LEU A 60 -2.62 2.86 -3.44
N GLU A 61 -3.30 3.11 -2.32
CA GLU A 61 -4.22 4.23 -2.17
C GLU A 61 -3.54 5.29 -1.31
N LEU A 62 -3.20 6.44 -1.90
CA LEU A 62 -2.57 7.55 -1.22
C LEU A 62 -3.64 8.48 -0.63
N CYS A 63 -3.55 8.64 0.68
CA CYS A 63 -4.44 9.46 1.49
C CYS A 63 -3.61 10.39 2.39
N VAL A 64 -4.28 11.31 3.08
CA VAL A 64 -3.81 11.90 4.34
C VAL A 64 -4.88 11.71 5.41
N ALA A 65 -4.57 12.00 6.67
CA ALA A 65 -5.52 11.92 7.77
C ALA A 65 -6.31 10.60 7.80
N LEU A 66 -5.62 9.46 7.71
CA LEU A 66 -6.24 8.13 7.71
C LEU A 66 -7.00 7.81 9.02
N SER A 67 -6.76 8.54 10.11
CA SER A 67 -7.59 8.50 11.33
C SER A 67 -9.02 8.99 11.09
N GLU A 68 -9.21 9.85 10.10
CA GLU A 68 -10.50 10.43 9.68
C GLU A 68 -11.14 9.65 8.50
N GLY A 69 -10.61 8.46 8.20
CA GLY A 69 -11.04 7.64 7.07
C GLY A 69 -10.41 8.00 5.72
N GLY A 70 -9.38 8.85 5.71
CA GLY A 70 -8.63 9.23 4.51
C GLY A 70 -9.19 10.48 3.82
N LEU A 71 -8.32 11.45 3.56
CA LEU A 71 -8.60 12.72 2.88
C LEU A 71 -7.65 12.91 1.69
N THR A 72 -7.96 13.89 0.84
CA THR A 72 -7.16 14.24 -0.34
C THR A 72 -5.70 14.55 0.04
N PRO A 73 -4.70 13.86 -0.54
CA PRO A 73 -3.30 14.14 -0.28
C PRO A 73 -2.82 15.42 -0.97
N THR A 74 -1.69 15.97 -0.50
CA THR A 74 -1.05 17.10 -1.18
C THR A 74 -0.33 16.64 -2.46
N PRO A 75 -0.19 17.51 -3.49
CA PRO A 75 0.57 17.19 -4.69
C PRO A 75 2.04 16.82 -4.40
N GLY A 76 2.68 17.52 -3.45
CA GLY A 76 4.06 17.22 -3.07
C GLY A 76 4.21 15.82 -2.47
N LEU A 77 3.25 15.34 -1.69
CA LEU A 77 3.29 13.95 -1.19
C LEU A 77 3.21 12.94 -2.34
N LEU A 78 2.29 13.17 -3.30
CA LEU A 78 2.15 12.32 -4.48
C LEU A 78 3.44 12.25 -5.30
N GLU A 79 4.05 13.39 -5.59
CA GLU A 79 5.29 13.47 -6.39
C GLU A 79 6.43 12.67 -5.76
N ILE A 80 6.66 12.84 -4.46
CA ILE A 80 7.73 12.13 -3.77
C ILE A 80 7.42 10.62 -3.72
N VAL A 81 6.18 10.23 -3.42
CA VAL A 81 5.78 8.81 -3.46
C VAL A 81 6.03 8.21 -4.85
N LYS A 82 5.59 8.88 -5.92
CA LYS A 82 5.81 8.44 -7.32
C LYS A 82 7.29 8.34 -7.69
N SER A 83 8.17 9.09 -7.03
CA SER A 83 9.62 8.98 -7.22
C SER A 83 10.23 7.75 -6.51
N CYS A 84 9.56 7.22 -5.49
CA CYS A 84 10.06 6.15 -4.63
C CYS A 84 9.47 4.76 -4.94
N VAL A 85 8.29 4.68 -5.58
CA VAL A 85 7.61 3.41 -5.89
C VAL A 85 7.20 3.31 -7.36
N HIS A 86 7.13 2.07 -7.88
CA HIS A 86 6.79 1.80 -9.28
C HIS A 86 5.44 1.11 -9.48
N ILE A 87 4.77 0.73 -8.40
CA ILE A 87 3.39 0.21 -8.46
C ILE A 87 2.39 1.37 -8.65
N PRO A 88 1.19 1.11 -9.19
CA PRO A 88 0.17 2.15 -9.37
C PRO A 88 -0.21 2.82 -8.05
N VAL A 89 -0.36 4.14 -8.08
CA VAL A 89 -0.75 5.00 -6.95
C VAL A 89 -2.07 5.67 -7.28
N PHE A 90 -3.13 5.22 -6.62
CA PHE A 90 -4.45 5.84 -6.69
C PHE A 90 -4.55 6.91 -5.61
N VAL A 91 -5.19 8.04 -5.88
CA VAL A 91 -5.28 9.15 -4.94
C VAL A 91 -6.72 9.37 -4.47
N MET A 92 -6.88 9.56 -3.16
CA MET A 92 -8.16 9.92 -2.57
C MET A 92 -8.59 11.33 -2.99
N LEU A 93 -9.87 11.49 -3.29
CA LEU A 93 -10.54 12.78 -3.44
C LEU A 93 -11.61 12.89 -2.35
N ARG A 94 -11.25 13.50 -1.22
CA ARG A 94 -12.17 13.71 -0.11
C ARG A 94 -11.71 14.92 0.71
N PRO A 95 -12.43 16.05 0.65
CA PRO A 95 -11.93 17.32 1.17
C PRO A 95 -12.03 17.43 2.70
N ARG A 96 -12.91 16.63 3.34
CA ARG A 96 -13.15 16.69 4.79
C ARG A 96 -13.61 15.34 5.38
N PRO A 97 -13.51 15.17 6.71
CA PRO A 97 -14.16 14.08 7.43
C PRO A 97 -15.70 14.13 7.34
N GLY A 98 -16.33 13.04 7.76
CA GLY A 98 -17.79 12.83 7.72
C GLY A 98 -18.18 11.59 6.93
N ALA A 99 -19.23 10.90 7.39
CA ALA A 99 -19.80 9.74 6.72
C ALA A 99 -21.03 10.09 5.86
N ASP A 100 -21.32 11.38 5.69
CA ASP A 100 -22.42 11.89 4.88
C ASP A 100 -22.11 11.81 3.38
N PHE A 101 -20.88 12.19 2.98
CA PHE A 101 -20.45 12.31 1.57
C PHE A 101 -21.36 13.22 0.74
N VAL A 102 -22.05 14.17 1.38
CA VAL A 102 -22.91 15.17 0.75
C VAL A 102 -22.12 16.47 0.69
N TYR A 103 -21.64 16.82 -0.50
CA TYR A 103 -20.74 17.95 -0.66
C TYR A 103 -21.47 19.25 -1.01
N SER A 104 -21.05 20.35 -0.39
CA SER A 104 -21.50 21.69 -0.82
C SER A 104 -21.01 22.01 -2.23
N PRO A 105 -21.59 23.01 -2.92
CA PRO A 105 -21.08 23.48 -4.22
C PRO A 105 -19.60 23.89 -4.17
N GLU A 106 -19.15 24.51 -3.08
CA GLU A 106 -17.76 24.92 -2.87
C GLU A 106 -16.85 23.70 -2.65
N GLU A 107 -17.30 22.70 -1.89
CA GLU A 107 -16.57 21.45 -1.69
C GLU A 107 -16.44 20.67 -3.00
N ALA A 108 -17.52 20.60 -3.78
CA ALA A 108 -17.51 20.00 -5.12
C ALA A 108 -16.50 20.71 -6.04
N ARG A 109 -16.41 22.04 -5.97
CA ARG A 109 -15.41 22.82 -6.72
C ARG A 109 -13.99 22.50 -6.27
N ILE A 110 -13.73 22.37 -4.96
CA ILE A 110 -12.43 21.97 -4.41
C ILE A 110 -12.04 20.59 -4.94
N ILE A 111 -12.93 19.60 -4.85
CA ILE A 111 -12.71 18.23 -5.33
C ILE A 111 -12.32 18.23 -6.82
N LYS A 112 -13.04 18.98 -7.66
CA LYS A 112 -12.74 19.10 -9.09
C LYS A 112 -11.38 19.73 -9.36
N CYS A 113 -11.02 20.77 -8.60
CA CYS A 113 -9.70 21.40 -8.69
C CYS A 113 -8.59 20.42 -8.29
N ASP A 114 -8.74 19.72 -7.16
CA ASP A 114 -7.76 18.75 -6.67
C ASP A 114 -7.60 17.58 -7.65
N ALA A 115 -8.69 17.09 -8.24
CA ALA A 115 -8.66 16.04 -9.26
C ALA A 115 -7.80 16.44 -10.47
N ALA A 116 -8.00 17.67 -10.98
CA ALA A 116 -7.22 18.19 -12.11
C ALA A 116 -5.74 18.38 -11.75
N VAL A 117 -5.45 18.88 -10.55
CA VAL A 117 -4.08 19.07 -10.06
C VAL A 117 -3.38 17.72 -9.90
N LEU A 118 -3.92 16.79 -9.11
CA LEU A 118 -3.29 15.50 -8.82
C LEU A 118 -3.10 14.64 -10.07
N LYS A 119 -4.00 14.76 -11.06
CA LYS A 119 -3.83 14.13 -12.38
C LYS A 119 -2.56 14.63 -13.07
N LYS A 120 -2.34 15.95 -13.07
CA LYS A 120 -1.14 16.57 -13.64
C LYS A 120 0.14 16.14 -12.92
N HIS A 121 0.05 15.85 -11.62
CA HIS A 121 1.17 15.38 -10.79
C HIS A 121 1.40 13.86 -10.83
N GLY A 122 0.71 13.13 -11.72
CA GLY A 122 1.04 11.75 -12.06
C GLY A 122 0.31 10.68 -11.26
N ALA A 123 -0.89 10.97 -10.75
CA ALA A 123 -1.78 9.93 -10.21
C ALA A 123 -2.10 8.88 -11.29
N ASP A 124 -2.12 7.59 -10.92
CA ASP A 124 -2.44 6.48 -11.85
C ASP A 124 -3.93 6.10 -11.82
N GLY A 125 -4.68 6.66 -10.87
CA GLY A 125 -6.11 6.44 -10.67
C GLY A 125 -6.63 7.27 -9.50
N PHE A 126 -7.94 7.27 -9.32
CA PHE A 126 -8.60 8.08 -8.29
C PHE A 126 -9.57 7.26 -7.46
N VAL A 127 -9.78 7.71 -6.22
CA VAL A 127 -10.76 7.14 -5.29
C VAL A 127 -11.70 8.25 -4.85
N PHE A 128 -12.99 8.10 -5.13
CA PHE A 128 -13.99 9.15 -4.91
C PHE A 128 -15.37 8.54 -4.66
N GLY A 129 -16.27 9.27 -4.02
CA GLY A 129 -17.70 8.96 -4.03
C GLY A 129 -18.50 10.09 -3.40
N ALA A 130 -19.65 10.39 -3.98
CA ALA A 130 -20.54 11.43 -3.49
C ALA A 130 -21.97 10.92 -3.42
N LEU A 131 -22.69 11.40 -2.40
CA LEU A 131 -24.07 11.08 -2.16
C LEU A 131 -24.92 12.35 -2.14
N THR A 132 -26.20 12.19 -2.46
CA THR A 132 -27.20 13.23 -2.25
C THR A 132 -27.69 13.20 -0.80
N ALA A 133 -28.34 14.29 -0.35
CA ALA A 133 -29.00 14.32 0.97
C ALA A 133 -30.08 13.24 1.17
N SER A 134 -30.59 12.64 0.09
CA SER A 134 -31.52 11.51 0.14
C SER A 134 -30.85 10.14 0.28
N GLY A 135 -29.50 10.10 0.31
CA GLY A 135 -28.72 8.86 0.39
C GLY A 135 -28.64 8.10 -0.93
N LEU A 136 -28.81 8.79 -2.06
CA LEU A 136 -28.58 8.26 -3.41
C LEU A 136 -27.19 8.69 -3.90
N ILE A 137 -26.72 8.10 -5.01
CA ILE A 137 -25.47 8.53 -5.64
C ILE A 137 -25.67 9.94 -6.22
N ASP A 138 -24.73 10.85 -5.97
CA ASP A 138 -24.69 12.13 -6.67
C ASP A 138 -24.12 11.92 -8.08
N GLU A 139 -25.00 11.58 -9.02
CA GLU A 139 -24.64 11.25 -10.41
C GLU A 139 -23.93 12.41 -11.12
N ILE A 140 -24.31 13.65 -10.82
CA ILE A 140 -23.75 14.84 -11.50
C ILE A 140 -22.29 15.00 -11.08
N LEU A 141 -22.02 15.07 -9.77
CA LEU A 141 -20.66 15.25 -9.27
C LEU A 141 -19.78 14.04 -9.60
N CYS A 142 -20.32 12.82 -9.48
CA CYS A 142 -19.57 11.62 -9.82
C CYS A 142 -19.20 11.58 -11.32
N LYS A 143 -20.12 11.93 -12.22
CA LYS A 143 -19.85 12.00 -13.66
C LYS A 143 -18.79 13.05 -13.97
N ASP A 144 -18.90 14.24 -13.40
CA ASP A 144 -17.92 15.31 -13.59
C ASP A 144 -16.51 14.85 -13.20
N ILE A 145 -16.36 14.15 -12.07
CA ILE A 145 -15.05 13.66 -11.63
C ILE A 145 -14.49 12.59 -12.57
N VAL A 146 -15.31 11.62 -12.98
CA VAL A 146 -14.89 10.60 -13.96
C VAL A 146 -14.41 11.25 -15.26
N GLU A 147 -15.13 12.25 -15.77
CA GLU A 147 -14.74 12.98 -16.99
C GLU A 147 -13.46 13.80 -16.80
N ILE A 148 -13.29 14.50 -15.68
CA ILE A 148 -12.09 15.30 -15.38
C ILE A 148 -10.84 14.43 -15.35
N VAL A 149 -10.92 13.24 -14.74
CA VAL A 149 -9.75 12.37 -14.54
C VAL A 149 -9.50 11.39 -15.69
N ALA A 150 -10.45 11.24 -16.62
CA ALA A 150 -10.31 10.37 -17.80
C ALA A 150 -8.99 10.60 -18.56
N PRO A 151 -8.28 9.56 -19.02
CA PRO A 151 -8.72 8.16 -19.09
C PRO A 151 -8.37 7.33 -17.84
N LEU A 152 -8.03 7.96 -16.72
CA LEU A 152 -7.58 7.23 -15.53
C LEU A 152 -8.76 6.52 -14.82
N PRO A 153 -8.53 5.31 -14.28
CA PRO A 153 -9.56 4.55 -13.57
C PRO A 153 -9.98 5.24 -12.28
N VAL A 154 -11.27 5.14 -11.96
CA VAL A 154 -11.85 5.64 -10.70
C VAL A 154 -12.46 4.49 -9.91
N THR A 155 -12.21 4.51 -8.59
CA THR A 155 -12.78 3.60 -7.59
C THR A 155 -13.83 4.34 -6.78
N PHE A 156 -15.05 3.81 -6.71
CA PHE A 156 -16.08 4.35 -5.84
C PHE A 156 -15.80 3.91 -4.41
N HIS A 157 -15.51 4.85 -3.52
CA HIS A 157 -15.06 4.50 -2.17
C HIS A 157 -16.20 4.06 -1.24
N ARG A 158 -15.93 3.94 0.06
CA ARG A 158 -16.87 3.45 1.09
C ARG A 158 -18.14 4.29 1.33
N ALA A 159 -18.38 5.35 0.57
CA ALA A 159 -19.71 5.98 0.51
C ALA A 159 -20.83 4.98 0.16
N ILE A 160 -20.52 3.90 -0.57
CA ILE A 160 -21.52 2.86 -0.84
C ILE A 160 -21.97 2.14 0.44
N ASP A 161 -21.16 2.12 1.49
CA ASP A 161 -21.48 1.42 2.74
C ASP A 161 -22.55 2.14 3.57
N VAL A 162 -22.91 3.39 3.23
CA VAL A 162 -23.93 4.16 3.95
C VAL A 162 -25.22 4.36 3.13
N VAL A 163 -25.30 3.78 1.93
CA VAL A 163 -26.52 3.84 1.10
C VAL A 163 -27.53 2.78 1.52
N ARG A 164 -28.81 3.04 1.26
CA ARG A 164 -29.89 2.10 1.64
C ARG A 164 -29.98 0.85 0.77
N ASN A 165 -29.61 0.96 -0.50
CA ASN A 165 -29.68 -0.14 -1.48
C ASN A 165 -28.35 -0.25 -2.25
N PRO A 166 -27.32 -0.91 -1.69
CA PRO A 166 -26.01 -1.01 -2.31
C PRO A 166 -26.03 -1.62 -3.71
N VAL A 167 -26.86 -2.65 -3.94
CA VAL A 167 -26.98 -3.33 -5.25
C VAL A 167 -27.56 -2.39 -6.31
N GLY A 168 -28.61 -1.63 -5.97
CA GLY A 168 -29.17 -0.62 -6.87
C GLY A 168 -28.19 0.51 -7.15
N SER A 169 -27.50 1.01 -6.12
CA SER A 169 -26.48 2.06 -6.26
C SER A 169 -25.29 1.61 -7.11
N MET A 170 -24.90 0.33 -7.06
CA MET A 170 -23.84 -0.22 -7.90
C MET A 170 -24.15 -0.09 -9.40
N GLU A 171 -25.40 -0.29 -9.82
CA GLU A 171 -25.78 -0.13 -11.24
C GLU A 171 -25.56 1.31 -11.72
N THR A 172 -25.93 2.29 -10.90
CA THR A 172 -25.63 3.71 -11.16
C THR A 172 -24.12 3.95 -11.25
N ILE A 173 -23.34 3.39 -10.31
CA ILE A 173 -21.88 3.52 -10.28
C ILE A 173 -21.23 2.94 -11.55
N ILE A 174 -21.72 1.79 -12.04
CA ILE A 174 -21.27 1.18 -13.31
C ILE A 174 -21.56 2.12 -14.49
N GLN A 175 -22.78 2.65 -14.58
CA GLN A 175 -23.19 3.54 -15.68
C GLN A 175 -22.37 4.84 -15.73
N LEU A 176 -21.93 5.33 -14.57
CA LEU A 176 -21.07 6.50 -14.45
C LEU A 176 -19.62 6.25 -14.89
N GLY A 177 -19.22 4.99 -15.11
CA GLY A 177 -17.89 4.63 -15.62
C GLY A 177 -16.84 4.33 -14.54
N PHE A 178 -17.25 4.08 -13.30
CA PHE A 178 -16.32 3.59 -12.28
C PHE A 178 -15.88 2.16 -12.59
N THR A 179 -14.63 1.85 -12.25
CA THR A 179 -13.99 0.56 -12.54
C THR A 179 -13.96 -0.38 -11.34
N ARG A 180 -14.07 0.20 -10.13
CA ARG A 180 -13.94 -0.51 -8.85
C ARG A 180 -14.89 0.08 -7.81
N ILE A 181 -15.33 -0.73 -6.84
CA ILE A 181 -16.07 -0.30 -5.65
C ILE A 181 -15.35 -0.82 -4.41
N LEU A 182 -15.01 0.08 -3.49
CA LEU A 182 -14.46 -0.23 -2.17
C LEU A 182 -15.61 -0.33 -1.16
N THR A 183 -15.77 -1.48 -0.49
CA THR A 183 -16.92 -1.71 0.40
C THR A 183 -16.60 -2.64 1.56
N SER A 184 -17.23 -2.39 2.71
CA SER A 184 -17.30 -3.32 3.85
C SER A 184 -18.63 -4.05 3.91
N GLY A 185 -19.46 -3.99 2.86
CA GLY A 185 -20.79 -4.58 2.81
C GLY A 185 -21.81 -3.84 3.67
N GLY A 186 -21.64 -2.54 3.89
CA GLY A 186 -22.49 -1.75 4.80
C GLY A 186 -22.24 -1.98 6.29
N GLU A 187 -21.21 -2.76 6.64
CA GLU A 187 -20.90 -3.15 8.02
C GLU A 187 -19.61 -2.52 8.55
N ARG A 188 -19.35 -2.67 9.86
CA ARG A 188 -18.11 -2.14 10.46
C ARG A 188 -16.83 -2.72 9.84
N THR A 189 -16.86 -3.98 9.41
CA THR A 189 -15.73 -4.69 8.81
C THR A 189 -16.20 -5.51 7.60
N ALA A 190 -15.32 -5.77 6.63
CA ALA A 190 -15.64 -6.64 5.50
C ALA A 190 -16.11 -8.03 5.94
N TYR A 191 -15.52 -8.58 7.01
CA TYR A 191 -15.90 -9.88 7.54
C TYR A 191 -17.34 -9.90 8.06
N ALA A 192 -17.82 -8.80 8.66
CA ALA A 192 -19.22 -8.68 9.09
C ALA A 192 -20.16 -8.53 7.89
N GLY A 193 -19.73 -7.84 6.82
CA GLY A 193 -20.54 -7.58 5.63
C GLY A 193 -20.42 -8.60 4.50
N LEU A 194 -19.89 -9.80 4.77
CA LEU A 194 -19.61 -10.82 3.74
C LEU A 194 -20.80 -11.12 2.82
N GLN A 195 -22.00 -11.18 3.39
CA GLN A 195 -23.21 -11.49 2.63
C GLN A 195 -23.50 -10.43 1.57
N ILE A 196 -23.49 -9.15 1.95
CA ILE A 196 -23.71 -8.03 1.02
C ILE A 196 -22.58 -7.93 -0.01
N ILE A 197 -21.33 -8.16 0.40
CA ILE A 197 -20.20 -8.18 -0.52
C ILE A 197 -20.39 -9.27 -1.58
N ARG A 198 -20.80 -10.48 -1.18
CA ARG A 198 -21.10 -11.58 -2.10
C ARG A 198 -22.27 -11.25 -3.04
N GLU A 199 -23.31 -10.61 -2.53
CA GLU A 199 -24.43 -10.14 -3.36
C GLU A 199 -23.98 -9.13 -4.41
N LEU A 200 -23.16 -8.15 -4.04
CA LEU A 200 -22.55 -7.19 -4.96
C LEU A 200 -21.68 -7.89 -6.01
N MET A 201 -20.84 -8.86 -5.60
CA MET A 201 -20.02 -9.64 -6.52
C MET A 201 -20.86 -10.36 -7.56
N VAL A 202 -21.91 -11.08 -7.14
CA VAL A 202 -22.81 -11.81 -8.05
C VAL A 202 -23.54 -10.85 -8.99
N ALA A 203 -24.13 -9.78 -8.44
CA ALA A 203 -24.87 -8.80 -9.23
C ALA A 203 -23.96 -8.02 -10.21
N SER A 204 -22.69 -7.80 -9.86
CA SER A 204 -21.74 -7.10 -10.73
C SER A 204 -21.53 -7.83 -12.06
N MET A 205 -21.61 -9.18 -12.06
CA MET A 205 -21.30 -10.04 -13.20
C MET A 205 -19.96 -9.68 -13.89
N GLY A 206 -18.97 -9.21 -13.11
CA GLY A 206 -17.65 -8.81 -13.61
C GLY A 206 -17.61 -7.48 -14.36
N ARG A 207 -18.72 -6.72 -14.41
CA ARG A 207 -18.77 -5.38 -15.04
C ARG A 207 -18.00 -4.33 -14.24
N ILE A 208 -17.88 -4.54 -12.93
CA ILE A 208 -17.12 -3.69 -12.00
C ILE A 208 -16.43 -4.58 -10.98
N THR A 209 -15.24 -4.20 -10.54
CA THR A 209 -14.51 -4.94 -9.52
C THR A 209 -15.00 -4.54 -8.13
N ILE A 210 -15.49 -5.49 -7.35
CA ILE A 210 -15.82 -5.24 -5.94
C ILE A 210 -14.59 -5.56 -5.09
N VAL A 211 -14.23 -4.64 -4.20
CA VAL A 211 -13.00 -4.66 -3.40
C VAL A 211 -13.41 -4.65 -1.92
N PRO A 212 -13.37 -5.80 -1.23
CA PRO A 212 -13.60 -5.86 0.20
C PRO A 212 -12.60 -4.98 0.95
N ALA A 213 -13.09 -4.21 1.91
CA ALA A 213 -12.32 -3.26 2.69
C ALA A 213 -12.81 -3.15 4.14
N SER A 214 -12.00 -2.54 5.01
CA SER A 214 -12.23 -2.39 6.45
C SER A 214 -11.98 -3.65 7.28
N GLY A 215 -10.97 -3.58 8.14
CA GLY A 215 -10.67 -4.62 9.14
C GLY A 215 -9.98 -5.88 8.60
N ILE A 216 -9.57 -5.89 7.33
CA ILE A 216 -8.88 -7.03 6.71
C ILE A 216 -7.44 -7.15 7.23
N ASN A 217 -7.06 -8.36 7.63
CA ASN A 217 -5.74 -8.72 8.14
C ASN A 217 -5.41 -10.18 7.78
N SER A 218 -4.24 -10.68 8.20
CA SER A 218 -3.80 -12.05 7.88
C SER A 218 -4.73 -13.15 8.38
N ASP A 219 -5.47 -12.89 9.45
CA ASP A 219 -6.23 -13.93 10.16
C ASP A 219 -7.63 -14.09 9.56
N ASN A 220 -8.16 -13.05 8.91
CA ASN A 220 -9.49 -13.06 8.30
C ASN A 220 -9.50 -12.98 6.77
N LEU A 221 -8.36 -12.74 6.12
CA LEU A 221 -8.30 -12.62 4.65
C LEU A 221 -8.81 -13.89 3.96
N GLY A 222 -8.30 -15.07 4.32
CA GLY A 222 -8.67 -16.33 3.66
C GLY A 222 -10.17 -16.60 3.66
N PRO A 223 -10.85 -16.57 4.82
CA PRO A 223 -12.31 -16.67 4.89
C PRO A 223 -13.05 -15.61 4.04
N ILE A 224 -12.55 -14.37 3.98
CA ILE A 224 -13.15 -13.31 3.15
C ILE A 224 -13.05 -13.68 1.66
N LEU A 225 -11.86 -14.08 1.20
CA LEU A 225 -11.64 -14.45 -0.20
C LEU A 225 -12.45 -15.68 -0.58
N GLU A 226 -12.51 -16.70 0.28
CA GLU A 226 -13.27 -17.93 0.05
C GLU A 226 -14.77 -17.67 -0.09
N VAL A 227 -15.36 -16.85 0.79
CA VAL A 227 -16.81 -16.59 0.79
C VAL A 227 -17.23 -15.67 -0.35
N THR A 228 -16.42 -14.65 -0.64
CA THR A 228 -16.77 -13.58 -1.58
C THR A 228 -16.29 -13.84 -3.00
N GLY A 229 -15.23 -14.64 -3.17
CA GLY A 229 -14.55 -14.82 -4.46
C GLY A 229 -13.80 -13.56 -4.94
N ALA A 230 -13.52 -12.62 -4.03
CA ALA A 230 -12.85 -11.37 -4.37
C ALA A 230 -11.45 -11.61 -4.97
N ARG A 231 -11.11 -10.86 -6.02
CA ARG A 231 -9.78 -10.86 -6.64
C ARG A 231 -8.91 -9.69 -6.23
N GLU A 232 -9.51 -8.66 -5.67
CA GLU A 232 -8.81 -7.51 -5.13
C GLU A 232 -9.35 -7.25 -3.74
N PHE A 233 -8.49 -6.82 -2.82
CA PHE A 233 -8.89 -6.45 -1.46
C PHE A 233 -8.03 -5.30 -0.96
N HIS A 234 -8.55 -4.60 0.04
CA HIS A 234 -7.95 -3.38 0.54
C HIS A 234 -7.62 -3.50 2.03
N VAL A 235 -6.37 -3.20 2.39
CA VAL A 235 -5.86 -3.24 3.76
C VAL A 235 -5.16 -1.94 4.14
N SER A 236 -4.95 -1.72 5.44
CA SER A 236 -4.08 -0.62 5.90
C SER A 236 -2.65 -1.07 6.21
N GLY A 237 -2.48 -2.27 6.78
CA GLY A 237 -1.17 -2.78 7.22
C GLY A 237 -0.46 -1.90 8.25
N ARG A 238 -1.17 -0.95 8.89
CA ARG A 238 -0.57 0.04 9.79
C ARG A 238 -0.35 -0.52 11.19
N VAL A 239 0.76 -0.12 11.80
CA VAL A 239 1.10 -0.39 13.19
C VAL A 239 1.37 0.93 13.93
N PRO A 240 1.04 1.03 15.23
CA PRO A 240 1.38 2.19 16.03
C PRO A 240 2.88 2.21 16.36
N LEU A 241 3.50 3.37 16.23
CA LEU A 241 4.85 3.66 16.68
C LEU A 241 4.79 4.75 17.76
N LYS A 242 5.26 4.43 18.96
CA LYS A 242 5.30 5.38 20.07
C LYS A 242 6.48 6.32 19.94
N ILE A 243 6.23 7.62 20.10
CA ILE A 243 7.25 8.65 20.15
C ILE A 243 7.90 8.63 21.54
N SER A 244 9.14 8.16 21.64
CA SER A 244 9.80 7.88 22.92
C SER A 244 10.35 9.09 23.66
N TRP A 245 10.52 10.23 22.99
CA TRP A 245 11.15 11.43 23.56
C TRP A 245 10.16 12.50 24.01
N ASN A 246 8.88 12.35 23.66
CA ASN A 246 7.85 13.32 23.99
C ASN A 246 7.19 12.97 25.33
N GLN A 247 7.50 13.74 26.37
CA GLN A 247 6.76 13.75 27.65
C GLN A 247 5.95 15.04 27.81
N SER A 248 5.64 15.71 26.69
CA SER A 248 4.92 16.98 26.70
C SER A 248 3.48 16.79 27.17
N LYS A 249 2.99 17.73 27.97
CA LYS A 249 1.57 17.83 28.33
C LYS A 249 0.75 18.57 27.26
N CYS A 250 1.41 19.11 26.24
CA CYS A 250 0.75 19.87 25.17
C CYS A 250 -0.05 18.91 24.27
N LYS A 251 -1.27 19.30 23.93
CA LYS A 251 -2.13 18.59 22.97
C LYS A 251 -2.21 19.38 21.67
N MET A 252 -1.94 18.74 20.54
CA MET A 252 -1.99 19.37 19.21
C MET A 252 -3.39 19.29 18.58
N GLY A 253 -4.17 18.29 18.96
CA GLY A 253 -5.55 18.12 18.51
C GLY A 253 -6.33 17.18 19.42
N THR A 254 -7.37 16.56 18.87
CA THR A 254 -8.21 15.58 19.58
C THR A 254 -7.59 14.18 19.61
N GLY A 255 -6.51 13.95 18.87
CA GLY A 255 -5.85 12.65 18.72
C GLY A 255 -4.84 12.29 19.82
N ASP A 256 -4.26 11.10 19.65
CA ASP A 256 -3.10 10.65 20.42
C ASP A 256 -1.81 11.23 19.78
N ASP A 257 -1.18 12.18 20.46
CA ASP A 257 0.02 12.87 19.99
C ASP A 257 1.30 12.05 20.26
N ASP A 258 1.21 10.96 21.02
CA ASP A 258 2.35 10.10 21.36
C ASP A 258 2.53 8.93 20.40
N THR A 259 1.59 8.76 19.46
CA THR A 259 1.57 7.63 18.53
C THR A 259 1.46 8.11 17.09
N ILE A 260 2.40 7.70 16.25
CA ILE A 260 2.26 7.77 14.79
C ILE A 260 1.90 6.40 14.24
N TYR A 261 1.13 6.36 13.16
CA TYR A 261 0.82 5.12 12.47
C TYR A 261 1.66 5.02 11.20
N VAL A 262 2.31 3.87 11.00
CA VAL A 262 3.11 3.61 9.80
C VAL A 262 2.76 2.23 9.26
N THR A 263 2.67 2.10 7.94
CA THR A 263 2.48 0.78 7.31
C THR A 263 3.71 -0.09 7.57
N SER A 264 3.50 -1.27 8.13
CA SER A 264 4.55 -2.24 8.42
C SER A 264 4.79 -3.15 7.21
N TYR A 265 6.06 -3.23 6.79
CA TYR A 265 6.49 -4.20 5.78
C TYR A 265 6.10 -5.65 6.16
N ASP A 266 6.36 -6.05 7.41
CA ASP A 266 6.12 -7.43 7.86
C ASP A 266 4.64 -7.80 7.86
N VAL A 267 3.78 -6.84 8.20
CA VAL A 267 2.32 -7.04 8.17
C VAL A 267 1.85 -7.20 6.73
N VAL A 268 2.26 -6.31 5.83
CA VAL A 268 1.90 -6.38 4.40
C VAL A 268 2.41 -7.67 3.77
N ALA A 269 3.67 -8.04 4.04
CA ALA A 269 4.26 -9.30 3.54
C ALA A 269 3.56 -10.54 4.09
N ARG A 270 3.06 -10.51 5.33
CA ARG A 270 2.28 -11.62 5.90
C ARG A 270 0.93 -11.76 5.21
N ILE A 271 0.25 -10.66 4.95
CA ILE A 271 -1.03 -10.65 4.23
C ILE A 271 -0.83 -11.17 2.80
N GLY A 272 0.20 -10.71 2.10
CA GLY A 272 0.53 -11.20 0.76
C GLY A 272 0.87 -12.70 0.70
N LYS A 273 1.39 -13.30 1.78
CA LYS A 273 1.58 -14.75 1.86
C LYS A 273 0.26 -15.51 1.91
N VAL A 274 -0.70 -15.05 2.71
CA VAL A 274 -2.04 -15.67 2.80
C VAL A 274 -2.72 -15.64 1.44
N GLU A 275 -2.65 -14.51 0.74
CA GLU A 275 -3.12 -14.36 -0.63
C GLU A 275 -2.51 -15.40 -1.58
N LEU A 276 -1.19 -15.63 -1.52
CA LEU A 276 -0.52 -16.64 -2.35
C LEU A 276 -0.93 -18.08 -1.99
N GLU A 277 -1.14 -18.37 -0.71
CA GLU A 277 -1.58 -19.70 -0.23
C GLU A 277 -3.03 -20.00 -0.60
N ASP A 278 -3.90 -18.99 -0.64
CA ASP A 278 -5.29 -19.11 -1.10
C ASP A 278 -5.37 -19.32 -2.61
N VAL A 279 -4.50 -18.65 -3.36
CA VAL A 279 -4.43 -18.76 -4.83
C VAL A 279 -3.77 -20.07 -5.25
N ASN A 280 -2.86 -20.62 -4.44
CA ASN A 280 -2.21 -21.90 -4.68
C ASN A 280 -2.30 -22.81 -3.43
N PRO A 281 -3.40 -23.58 -3.29
CA PRO A 281 -3.65 -24.41 -2.12
C PRO A 281 -2.54 -25.44 -1.84
N HIS A 282 -1.74 -25.81 -2.84
CA HIS A 282 -0.61 -26.73 -2.67
C HIS A 282 0.56 -26.14 -1.86
N LEU A 283 0.59 -24.82 -1.66
CA LEU A 283 1.55 -24.16 -0.77
C LEU A 283 1.17 -24.25 0.71
N ARG A 284 -0.08 -24.60 1.03
CA ARG A 284 -0.50 -24.94 2.40
C ARG A 284 0.15 -26.28 2.75
N GLY A 285 1.34 -26.22 3.34
CA GLY A 285 2.19 -27.38 3.59
C GLY A 285 1.39 -28.58 4.12
N GLU A 286 1.40 -29.68 3.37
CA GLU A 286 0.85 -30.96 3.83
C GLU A 286 1.66 -31.41 5.04
N ARG A 287 1.10 -31.27 6.23
CA ARG A 287 1.51 -32.06 7.38
C ARG A 287 0.89 -33.44 7.20
N VAL A 288 1.49 -34.26 6.33
CA VAL A 288 1.16 -35.69 6.23
C VAL A 288 1.61 -36.34 7.54
N GLU A 289 0.69 -36.44 8.50
CA GLU A 289 0.85 -37.41 9.57
C GLU A 289 0.79 -38.80 8.93
N ASN A 290 1.95 -39.45 8.83
CA ASN A 290 2.06 -40.85 8.46
C ASN A 290 1.38 -41.71 9.54
N HIS A 291 0.06 -41.86 9.45
CA HIS A 291 -0.65 -42.98 10.07
C HIS A 291 -0.48 -44.21 9.17
N LEU A 292 0.73 -44.78 9.19
CA LEU A 292 0.94 -46.14 8.72
C LEU A 292 0.21 -47.07 9.70
N GLY A 293 -0.99 -47.48 9.28
CA GLY A 293 -1.77 -48.52 9.90
C GLY A 293 -0.95 -49.79 10.07
N LYS A 294 -0.88 -50.26 11.32
CA LYS A 294 -0.42 -51.60 11.68
C LYS A 294 -1.30 -52.62 10.97
N THR A 295 -0.78 -53.26 9.93
CA THR A 295 -1.31 -54.54 9.46
C THR A 295 -0.30 -55.62 9.82
N ASN A 296 -0.73 -56.49 10.75
CA ASN A 296 -0.01 -57.70 11.13
C ASN A 296 -0.03 -58.67 9.94
N LEU A 297 1.15 -59.05 9.45
CA LEU A 297 1.34 -60.29 8.72
C LEU A 297 2.66 -60.93 9.17
N SER A 298 2.52 -62.20 9.49
CA SER A 298 3.41 -63.04 10.27
C SER A 298 4.36 -63.87 9.41
N SER A 299 5.64 -63.90 9.82
CA SER A 299 6.60 -65.03 9.79
C SER A 299 7.21 -65.47 8.44
N PRO A 300 8.33 -66.23 8.40
CA PRO A 300 9.33 -66.55 9.44
C PRO A 300 10.83 -66.43 9.03
N GLY A 301 11.69 -66.18 10.02
CA GLY A 301 12.97 -66.88 10.29
C GLY A 301 14.11 -66.89 9.26
N ARG A 302 15.29 -66.38 9.66
CA ARG A 302 16.55 -67.14 9.67
C ARG A 302 17.68 -66.41 10.40
N ASP A 303 18.43 -67.21 11.15
CA ASP A 303 19.59 -66.91 11.96
C ASP A 303 20.80 -66.36 11.17
N SER A 304 21.63 -65.54 11.80
CA SER A 304 23.01 -65.91 12.19
C SER A 304 23.80 -64.71 12.72
N ASN A 305 24.49 -64.97 13.82
CA ASN A 305 25.57 -64.18 14.41
C ASN A 305 26.69 -63.89 13.38
N LEU A 306 27.43 -62.78 13.57
CA LEU A 306 28.90 -62.80 13.67
C LEU A 306 29.48 -61.40 14.00
N ASP A 307 30.53 -61.45 14.81
CA ASP A 307 31.25 -60.39 15.52
C ASP A 307 32.16 -59.48 14.65
N PHE A 308 32.48 -58.32 15.25
CA PHE A 308 33.55 -57.32 15.00
C PHE A 308 34.98 -57.94 14.76
N PRO A 309 36.01 -57.26 14.16
CA PRO A 309 36.53 -55.96 14.63
C PRO A 309 37.32 -55.00 13.68
N VAL A 310 37.61 -53.85 14.29
CA VAL A 310 38.51 -52.70 14.05
C VAL A 310 39.93 -53.03 13.50
N PHE A 311 40.50 -52.23 12.57
CA PHE A 311 41.74 -51.42 12.75
C PHE A 311 42.26 -50.63 11.51
N SER A 312 42.92 -49.52 11.87
CA SER A 312 43.63 -48.41 11.20
C SER A 312 44.41 -48.57 9.88
N SER A 313 44.57 -47.45 9.16
CA SER A 313 45.86 -46.73 8.94
C SER A 313 45.59 -45.46 8.11
N ARG A 314 45.89 -44.23 8.55
CA ARG A 314 47.16 -43.48 8.67
C ARG A 314 47.82 -43.18 7.30
N ALA A 315 47.67 -41.94 6.83
CA ALA A 315 48.59 -41.30 5.91
C ALA A 315 48.92 -39.89 6.45
N GLN A 316 50.21 -39.66 6.68
CA GLN A 316 50.81 -38.42 7.15
C GLN A 316 50.96 -37.43 5.99
N HIS A 317 50.70 -36.15 6.25
CA HIS A 317 51.22 -35.06 5.43
C HIS A 317 52.12 -34.14 6.26
N ASP A 318 53.19 -33.74 5.58
CA ASP A 318 54.39 -33.08 6.05
C ASP A 318 54.19 -31.62 6.47
N LYS A 319 55.06 -31.15 7.38
CA LYS A 319 55.00 -29.87 8.08
C LYS A 319 55.60 -28.73 7.26
N ARG A 320 55.02 -27.52 7.34
CA ARG A 320 55.74 -26.23 7.39
C ARG A 320 54.86 -25.17 8.07
N GLU A 321 55.53 -24.27 8.79
CA GLU A 321 55.06 -23.56 9.98
C GLU A 321 54.19 -22.31 9.75
N LYS A 322 53.46 -21.93 10.81
CA LYS A 322 52.46 -20.86 10.98
C LYS A 322 53.05 -19.44 11.09
N PRO A 323 52.25 -18.40 10.81
CA PRO A 323 52.14 -17.20 11.63
C PRO A 323 50.84 -17.21 12.50
N PRO A 324 50.78 -16.46 13.61
CA PRO A 324 49.81 -16.70 14.68
C PRO A 324 48.39 -16.23 14.34
N SER A 325 47.41 -17.10 14.55
CA SER A 325 46.00 -16.76 14.60
C SER A 325 45.68 -16.08 15.93
N VAL A 326 45.25 -14.82 15.88
CA VAL A 326 44.62 -14.15 17.02
C VAL A 326 43.24 -14.75 17.23
N HIS A 327 43.05 -15.44 18.36
CA HIS A 327 41.73 -15.86 18.82
C HIS A 327 40.89 -14.62 19.17
N PRO A 328 39.62 -14.52 18.72
CA PRO A 328 38.72 -13.52 19.28
C PRO A 328 38.35 -13.94 20.70
N THR A 329 38.96 -13.28 21.67
CA THR A 329 38.53 -13.27 23.06
C THR A 329 37.05 -12.87 23.11
N LYS A 330 36.20 -13.73 23.66
CA LYS A 330 34.83 -13.37 24.01
C LYS A 330 34.88 -12.24 25.04
N ILE A 331 34.72 -11.01 24.60
CA ILE A 331 34.31 -9.90 25.46
C ILE A 331 32.79 -10.04 25.60
N GLN A 332 32.34 -10.60 26.73
CA GLN A 332 30.97 -10.42 27.19
C GLN A 332 30.81 -8.97 27.64
N THR A 333 30.39 -8.08 26.75
CA THR A 333 29.71 -6.85 27.15
C THR A 333 28.22 -7.16 27.24
N SER A 334 27.71 -7.25 28.47
CA SER A 334 26.29 -7.26 28.76
C SER A 334 25.70 -5.90 28.38
N ILE A 335 25.18 -5.81 27.16
CA ILE A 335 24.36 -4.68 26.73
C ILE A 335 22.92 -5.00 27.17
N SER A 336 22.31 -4.09 27.93
CA SER A 336 20.92 -4.27 28.38
C SER A 336 19.95 -4.18 27.18
N PRO A 337 18.77 -4.82 27.25
CA PRO A 337 17.77 -4.77 26.17
C PRO A 337 17.37 -3.35 25.74
N SER A 338 17.50 -2.36 26.64
CA SER A 338 17.23 -0.95 26.35
C SER A 338 18.28 -0.27 25.44
N GLN A 339 19.53 -0.76 25.43
CA GLN A 339 20.61 -0.23 24.59
C GLN A 339 20.66 -0.87 23.20
N GLN A 340 20.12 -2.08 23.05
CA GLN A 340 19.96 -2.75 21.75
C GLN A 340 18.83 -2.12 20.92
N SER A 341 17.79 -1.64 21.59
CA SER A 341 16.70 -0.84 21.00
C SER A 341 17.23 0.46 20.39
N SER A 342 18.01 1.25 21.14
CA SER A 342 18.53 2.53 20.65
C SER A 342 19.50 2.37 19.48
N PHE A 343 20.36 1.34 19.49
CA PHE A 343 21.28 1.05 18.38
C PHE A 343 20.55 0.68 17.08
N ASN A 344 19.49 -0.13 17.17
CA ASN A 344 18.70 -0.49 16.00
C ASN A 344 17.87 0.69 15.48
N THR A 345 17.34 1.55 16.34
CA THR A 345 16.66 2.79 15.93
C THR A 345 17.61 3.77 15.23
N THR A 346 18.85 3.92 15.71
CA THR A 346 19.85 4.79 15.08
C THR A 346 20.30 4.29 13.71
N ILE A 347 20.50 2.98 13.53
CA ILE A 347 20.85 2.40 12.21
C ILE A 347 19.70 2.53 11.21
N VAL A 348 18.46 2.34 11.66
CA VAL A 348 17.27 2.51 10.84
C VAL A 348 17.13 3.96 10.40
N LEU A 349 17.25 4.94 11.30
CA LEU A 349 17.17 6.37 10.98
C LEU A 349 18.33 6.87 10.09
N ALA A 350 19.56 6.35 10.26
CA ALA A 350 20.71 6.73 9.44
C ALA A 350 20.59 6.23 7.99
N ASN A 351 20.07 5.00 7.80
CA ASN A 351 19.75 4.49 6.47
C ASN A 351 18.60 5.27 5.82
N TYR A 352 17.60 5.73 6.60
CA TYR A 352 16.52 6.59 6.11
C TYR A 352 17.00 7.98 5.66
N ALA A 353 17.88 8.62 6.41
CA ALA A 353 18.42 9.94 6.06
C ALA A 353 19.24 9.89 4.75
N THR A 354 19.97 8.80 4.53
CA THR A 354 20.80 8.60 3.33
C THR A 354 19.95 8.43 2.07
N GLU A 355 18.78 7.78 2.17
CA GLU A 355 17.88 7.57 1.03
C GLU A 355 17.00 8.79 0.73
N LEU A 356 16.55 9.52 1.75
CA LEU A 356 15.88 10.82 1.56
C LEU A 356 16.81 11.83 0.88
N TRP A 357 18.10 11.84 1.24
CA TRP A 357 19.12 12.65 0.58
C TRP A 357 19.24 12.32 -0.92
N LYS A 358 19.33 11.03 -1.28
CA LYS A 358 19.41 10.59 -2.69
C LYS A 358 18.15 10.93 -3.49
N CYS A 359 16.98 10.94 -2.87
CA CYS A 359 15.73 11.37 -3.50
C CYS A 359 15.70 12.89 -3.71
N CYS A 360 16.11 13.70 -2.72
CA CYS A 360 16.23 15.15 -2.86
C CYS A 360 17.19 15.55 -4.00
N GLU A 361 18.35 14.89 -4.13
CA GLU A 361 19.29 15.17 -5.24
C GLU A 361 18.68 14.87 -6.63
N LYS A 362 17.84 13.84 -6.76
CA LYS A 362 17.16 13.52 -8.02
C LYS A 362 16.07 14.53 -8.40
N VAL A 363 15.37 15.08 -7.41
CA VAL A 363 14.34 16.11 -7.63
C VAL A 363 15.01 17.44 -8.04
N GLU A 364 16.06 17.86 -7.34
CA GLU A 364 16.84 19.05 -7.71
C GLU A 364 17.52 18.90 -9.08
N GLY A 365 17.95 17.68 -9.44
CA GLY A 365 18.51 17.37 -10.75
C GLY A 365 17.52 17.56 -11.89
N LYS A 366 16.26 17.15 -11.70
CA LYS A 366 15.18 17.34 -12.68
C LYS A 366 14.79 18.81 -12.85
N GLU A 367 14.70 19.58 -11.76
CA GLU A 367 14.40 21.02 -11.86
C GLU A 367 15.51 21.79 -12.59
N LYS A 368 16.79 21.40 -12.43
CA LYS A 368 17.92 21.99 -13.16
C LYS A 368 17.96 21.61 -14.64
N GLU A 369 17.45 20.44 -15.01
CA GLU A 369 17.33 20.00 -16.42
C GLU A 369 16.16 20.69 -17.11
N GLU A 370 15.04 20.88 -16.41
CA GLU A 370 13.83 21.54 -16.93
C GLU A 370 14.01 23.07 -17.07
N THR A 371 14.84 23.69 -16.21
CA THR A 371 15.27 25.09 -16.38
C THR A 371 16.30 25.26 -17.50
N ARG A 372 17.21 24.31 -17.73
CA ARG A 372 18.13 24.32 -18.90
C ARG A 372 17.42 24.10 -20.23
N GLY A 373 16.29 23.39 -20.24
CA GLY A 373 15.47 23.15 -21.42
C GLY A 373 14.67 24.36 -21.91
N ARG A 374 14.57 25.44 -21.13
CA ARG A 374 13.86 26.68 -21.50
C ARG A 374 14.74 27.81 -22.05
N ASP A 375 16.06 27.69 -21.99
CA ASP A 375 16.99 28.75 -22.44
C ASP A 375 17.49 28.58 -23.89
N MET A 376 16.97 27.61 -24.65
CA MET A 376 17.30 27.44 -26.06
C MET A 376 16.02 27.31 -26.89
N ILE A 377 15.41 28.44 -27.28
CA ILE A 377 14.66 28.60 -28.54
C ILE A 377 14.42 30.11 -28.78
N THR A 378 14.94 30.58 -29.92
CA THR A 378 14.65 31.81 -30.70
C THR A 378 14.98 33.20 -30.12
N ARG A 379 16.04 33.81 -30.68
CA ARG A 379 16.16 35.25 -30.90
C ARG A 379 15.68 35.57 -32.33
N GLU A 380 14.91 36.66 -32.49
CA GLU A 380 15.02 37.71 -33.54
C GLU A 380 13.92 38.80 -33.30
N PRO A 381 14.08 40.05 -33.81
CA PRO A 381 13.70 41.27 -33.09
C PRO A 381 12.47 42.01 -33.65
N GLY A 382 11.81 42.84 -32.82
CA GLY A 382 10.92 43.90 -33.32
C GLY A 382 9.77 44.37 -32.41
N THR A 383 9.97 45.54 -31.79
CA THR A 383 8.98 46.59 -31.46
C THR A 383 7.72 46.26 -30.63
N SER A 384 7.69 46.69 -29.38
CA SER A 384 6.96 47.88 -28.89
C SER A 384 6.64 47.74 -27.40
N ALA A 385 6.83 48.84 -26.67
CA ALA A 385 6.82 48.89 -25.22
C ALA A 385 5.42 48.74 -24.63
N SER A 386 5.25 47.80 -23.70
CA SER A 386 4.29 47.93 -22.60
C SER A 386 4.89 47.31 -21.33
N ARG A 387 4.88 48.08 -20.23
CA ARG A 387 5.48 47.74 -18.94
C ARG A 387 4.69 46.60 -18.25
N PRO A 388 5.34 45.62 -17.60
CA PRO A 388 4.64 44.68 -16.74
C PRO A 388 4.33 45.30 -15.36
N PRO A 389 3.32 44.81 -14.62
CA PRO A 389 2.94 45.35 -13.33
C PRO A 389 4.01 45.04 -12.27
N ARG A 390 4.26 46.02 -11.38
CA ARG A 390 5.15 45.88 -10.22
C ARG A 390 4.58 44.85 -9.25
N LEU A 391 5.30 43.75 -9.01
CA LEU A 391 5.12 42.95 -7.80
C LEU A 391 5.59 43.80 -6.61
N HIS A 392 4.67 44.11 -5.70
CA HIS A 392 5.02 44.61 -4.37
C HIS A 392 5.49 43.42 -3.52
N LEU A 393 6.81 43.28 -3.40
CA LEU A 393 7.43 42.43 -2.40
C LEU A 393 7.27 43.14 -1.04
N PHE A 394 6.40 42.63 -0.16
CA PHE A 394 6.41 43.03 1.23
C PHE A 394 7.54 42.27 1.93
N THR A 395 8.69 42.94 2.10
CA THR A 395 9.71 42.54 3.08
C THR A 395 9.21 42.94 4.46
N LEU A 396 8.86 41.96 5.29
CA LEU A 396 8.70 42.15 6.74
C LEU A 396 10.11 42.29 7.34
N GLU A 397 10.52 43.53 7.60
CA GLU A 397 11.65 43.81 8.48
C GLU A 397 11.25 43.45 9.91
N LEU A 398 11.96 42.49 10.50
CA LEU A 398 11.93 42.22 11.93
C LEU A 398 12.71 43.32 12.63
N ASP A 399 12.00 44.33 13.13
CA ASP A 399 12.60 45.39 13.93
C ASP A 399 12.97 44.85 15.32
N ARG A 400 14.27 44.81 15.60
CA ARG A 400 14.83 44.55 16.92
C ARG A 400 15.13 45.89 17.57
N THR A 401 14.26 46.36 18.46
CA THR A 401 14.65 47.31 19.50
C THR A 401 14.04 46.96 20.85
N ALA A 402 14.89 47.06 21.86
CA ALA A 402 14.73 46.63 23.24
C ALA A 402 14.02 47.66 24.13
N ASN A 403 13.62 47.17 25.32
CA ASN A 403 13.43 47.86 26.60
C ASN A 403 12.31 48.89 26.74
N GLY A 404 11.46 48.68 27.74
CA GLY A 404 10.60 49.74 28.29
C GLY A 404 9.46 49.21 29.16
N GLU A 405 9.55 49.50 30.45
CA GLU A 405 8.66 49.09 31.54
C GLU A 405 7.22 49.64 31.44
N GLY A 406 6.28 48.95 32.09
CA GLY A 406 5.27 49.60 32.93
C GLY A 406 3.86 49.80 32.36
N GLY A 407 2.88 49.41 33.18
CA GLY A 407 1.56 50.08 33.21
C GLY A 407 0.39 49.23 32.74
N GLY A 408 -0.29 48.59 33.70
CA GLY A 408 -1.51 47.83 33.45
C GLY A 408 -2.69 48.68 32.97
N ARG A 409 -3.60 48.03 32.24
CA ARG A 409 -5.03 48.33 32.26
C ARG A 409 -5.85 47.12 31.80
N ARG A 410 -6.93 46.87 32.55
CA ARG A 410 -7.91 45.79 32.38
C ARG A 410 -8.58 45.88 31.02
N VAL A 411 -8.78 44.72 30.38
CA VAL A 411 -9.67 44.56 29.22
C VAL A 411 -10.79 43.61 29.66
N GLY A 412 -12.03 44.10 29.64
CA GLY A 412 -13.25 43.30 29.85
C GLY A 412 -13.64 42.54 28.58
N PRO A 413 -14.53 41.54 28.67
CA PRO A 413 -14.84 40.65 27.56
C PRO A 413 -15.85 41.31 26.61
N GLY A 414 -15.44 41.50 25.35
CA GLY A 414 -16.32 41.87 24.24
C GLY A 414 -16.59 40.66 23.36
N MET A 415 -17.79 40.11 23.47
CA MET A 415 -18.46 39.29 22.45
C MET A 415 -18.44 39.99 21.09
N MET A 416 -18.26 39.23 19.99
CA MET A 416 -19.09 39.32 18.77
C MET A 416 -18.60 38.33 17.70
N TYR A 417 -19.55 37.46 17.31
CA TYR A 417 -19.84 36.78 16.04
C TYR A 417 -18.75 36.04 15.25
#